data_AF-A0A351X756-F1
#
_entry.id   AF-A0A351X756-F1
#
_cell.length_a   1.000
_cell.length_b   1.000
_cell.length_c   1.000
_cell.angle_alpha   90.00
_cell.angle_beta   90.00
_cell.angle_gamma   90.00
#
_symmetry.space_group_name_H-M   'P 1'
#
loop_
_entity.id
_entity.type
_entity.pdbx_description
1 polymer ?
#
loop_
_entity_poly.entity_id
_entity_poly.type
_entity_poly.pdbx_seq_one_letter_code
_entity_poly.pdbx_strand_id
1 'polypeptide(L)'
;MARTKTKFKPKKVKKSFPIWLIVTGIGLVLVAIWALLSSGGPDKATIEVTGAPKLKVEQDVYDYGDLKLGGASVRTVVKVTNVGDQPLRFKEAPYIEVLEGC
;
A
#
# COMPACT_ATOMS: atom_id res chain seq x y z
N MET A 1 42.52 73.35 7.46
CA MET A 1 42.63 71.88 7.55
C MET A 1 41.59 71.26 6.60
N ALA A 2 42.02 70.63 5.51
CA ALA A 2 41.11 70.05 4.51
C ALA A 2 40.72 68.61 4.91
N ARG A 3 39.44 68.36 5.16
CA ARG A 3 38.88 67.00 5.39
C ARG A 3 38.53 66.37 4.04
N THR A 4 39.31 65.39 3.60
CA THR A 4 38.99 64.55 2.44
C THR A 4 37.94 63.51 2.81
N LYS A 5 36.80 63.52 2.10
CA LYS A 5 35.73 62.52 2.24
C LYS A 5 36.05 61.30 1.38
N THR A 6 36.37 60.18 2.00
CA THR A 6 36.49 58.87 1.32
C THR A 6 35.10 58.29 1.07
N LYS A 7 34.73 58.15 -0.21
CA LYS A 7 33.47 57.52 -0.64
C LYS A 7 33.61 55.99 -0.55
N PHE A 8 32.94 55.37 0.42
CA PHE A 8 32.78 53.92 0.48
C PHE A 8 31.75 53.46 -0.56
N LYS A 9 32.14 52.58 -1.49
CA LYS A 9 31.20 51.94 -2.42
C LYS A 9 30.49 50.78 -1.72
N PRO A 10 29.15 50.67 -1.78
CA PRO A 10 28.43 49.57 -1.16
C PRO A 10 28.70 48.25 -1.91
N LYS A 11 29.16 47.24 -1.18
CA LYS A 11 29.38 45.89 -1.71
C LYS A 11 28.02 45.21 -1.90
N LYS A 12 27.66 44.86 -3.14
CA LYS A 12 26.39 44.17 -3.44
C LYS A 12 26.41 42.77 -2.81
N VAL A 13 25.52 42.54 -1.84
CA VAL A 13 25.33 41.23 -1.22
C VAL A 13 24.70 40.31 -2.25
N LYS A 14 25.41 39.25 -2.68
CA LYS A 14 24.85 38.22 -3.54
C LYS A 14 23.83 37.43 -2.70
N LYS A 15 22.54 37.56 -3.02
CA LYS A 15 21.45 36.79 -2.42
C LYS A 15 21.63 35.32 -2.81
N SER A 16 22.18 34.51 -1.92
CA SER A 16 22.28 33.06 -2.13
C SER A 16 20.88 32.48 -2.05
N PHE A 17 20.33 32.08 -3.19
CA PHE A 17 19.09 31.33 -3.23
C PHE A 17 19.29 30.02 -2.45
N PRO A 18 18.36 29.65 -1.55
CA PRO A 18 18.54 28.49 -0.68
C PRO A 18 18.41 27.21 -1.50
N ILE A 19 19.53 26.70 -2.01
CA ILE A 19 19.63 25.46 -2.81
C ILE A 19 18.98 24.28 -2.07
N TRP A 20 18.97 24.30 -0.74
CA TRP A 20 18.33 23.28 0.09
C TRP A 20 16.82 23.12 -0.19
N LEU A 21 16.10 24.20 -0.49
CA LEU A 21 14.67 24.15 -0.85
C LEU A 21 14.41 23.42 -2.18
N ILE A 22 15.37 23.50 -3.11
CA ILE A 22 15.29 22.80 -4.40
C ILE A 22 15.51 21.30 -4.18
N VAL A 23 16.51 20.94 -3.37
CA VAL A 23 16.84 19.54 -3.06
C VAL A 23 15.69 18.85 -2.32
N THR A 24 15.09 19.51 -1.33
CA THR A 24 13.93 18.96 -0.61
C THR A 24 12.70 18.85 -1.51
N GLY A 25 12.45 19.84 -2.37
CA GLY A 25 11.37 19.78 -3.35
C GLY A 25 11.52 18.61 -4.32
N ILE A 26 12.72 18.41 -4.88
CA ILE A 26 13.00 17.28 -5.79
C ILE A 26 12.85 15.95 -5.04
N GLY A 27 13.34 15.86 -3.79
CA GLY A 27 13.19 14.65 -2.98
C GLY A 27 11.74 14.25 -2.78
N LEU A 28 10.86 15.20 -2.43
CA LEU A 28 9.43 14.94 -2.26
C LEU A 28 8.75 14.48 -3.56
N VAL A 29 9.12 15.09 -4.69
CA VAL A 29 8.60 14.70 -6.01
C VAL A 29 9.00 13.25 -6.36
N LEU A 30 10.25 12.87 -6.10
CA LEU A 30 10.72 11.51 -6.34
C LEU A 30 10.00 10.48 -5.47
N VAL A 31 9.77 10.79 -4.18
CA VAL A 31 9.00 9.92 -3.27
C VAL A 31 7.56 9.76 -3.74
N ALA A 32 6.91 10.85 -4.18
CA ALA A 32 5.55 10.79 -4.69
C ALA A 32 5.45 9.94 -5.98
N ILE A 33 6.38 10.11 -6.92
CA ILE A 33 6.44 9.31 -8.16
C ILE A 33 6.65 7.83 -7.81
N TRP A 34 7.55 7.52 -6.87
CA TRP A 34 7.79 6.14 -6.45
C TRP A 34 6.56 5.52 -5.78
N ALA A 35 5.83 6.27 -4.95
CA ALA A 35 4.59 5.80 -4.33
C ALA A 35 3.48 5.51 -5.37
N LEU A 36 3.37 6.33 -6.41
CA LEU A 36 2.41 6.13 -7.51
C LEU A 36 2.76 4.91 -8.40
N LEU A 37 4.05 4.66 -8.61
CA LEU A 37 4.52 3.50 -9.40
C LEU A 37 4.47 2.20 -8.60
N SER A 38 4.65 2.27 -7.27
CA SER A 38 4.61 1.10 -6.38
C SER A 38 3.21 0.73 -5.91
N SER A 39 2.21 1.60 -6.11
CA SER A 39 0.81 1.25 -5.91
C SER A 39 0.33 0.30 -7.01
N GLY A 40 0.76 -0.95 -6.95
CA GLY A 40 0.12 -2.04 -7.68
C GLY A 40 -1.35 -2.07 -7.29
N GLY A 41 -2.23 -1.80 -8.26
CA GLY A 41 -3.67 -1.97 -8.07
C GLY A 41 -3.98 -3.42 -7.67
N PRO A 42 -5.17 -3.69 -7.12
CA PRO A 42 -5.55 -5.06 -6.78
C PRO A 42 -5.40 -5.94 -8.03
N ASP A 43 -4.63 -7.03 -7.90
CA ASP A 43 -4.44 -8.00 -8.98
C ASP A 43 -5.82 -8.41 -9.51
N LYS A 44 -6.07 -8.10 -10.78
CA LYS A 44 -7.31 -8.53 -11.44
C LYS A 44 -7.26 -10.04 -11.56
N ALA A 45 -8.23 -10.71 -10.97
CA ALA A 45 -8.36 -12.15 -11.06
C ALA A 45 -8.47 -12.59 -12.53
N THR A 46 -7.80 -13.68 -12.89
CA THR A 46 -8.00 -14.34 -14.18
C THR A 46 -9.42 -14.93 -14.22
N ILE A 47 -10.15 -14.64 -15.29
CA ILE A 47 -11.51 -15.15 -15.49
C ILE A 47 -11.40 -16.61 -15.94
N GLU A 48 -11.96 -17.53 -15.16
CA GLU A 48 -12.05 -18.96 -15.46
C GLU A 48 -13.44 -19.35 -15.96
N VAL A 49 -14.48 -18.60 -15.57
CA VAL A 49 -15.89 -18.88 -15.93
C VAL A 49 -16.51 -17.67 -16.63
N THR A 50 -17.15 -17.92 -17.77
CA THR A 50 -17.86 -16.91 -18.56
C THR A 50 -19.37 -17.03 -18.42
N GLY A 51 -20.07 -15.89 -18.44
CA GLY A 51 -21.51 -15.77 -18.31
C GLY A 51 -22.06 -15.97 -16.89
N ALA A 52 -21.22 -16.06 -15.86
CA ALA A 52 -21.67 -16.33 -14.49
C ALA A 52 -20.67 -15.85 -13.42
N PRO A 53 -21.15 -15.51 -12.20
CA PRO A 53 -20.27 -15.28 -11.06
C PRO A 53 -19.74 -16.62 -10.52
N LYS A 54 -18.44 -16.69 -10.20
CA LYS A 54 -17.83 -17.91 -9.66
C LYS A 54 -16.84 -17.57 -8.55
N LEU A 55 -17.07 -18.13 -7.36
CA LEU A 55 -16.12 -18.06 -6.25
C LEU A 55 -15.10 -19.19 -6.38
N LYS A 56 -13.84 -18.86 -6.17
CA LYS A 56 -12.75 -19.82 -5.96
C LYS A 56 -12.13 -19.55 -4.60
N VAL A 57 -12.05 -20.59 -3.78
CA VAL A 57 -11.35 -20.56 -2.49
C VAL A 57 -9.93 -21.04 -2.74
N GLU A 58 -8.94 -20.41 -2.10
CA GLU A 58 -7.53 -20.80 -2.26
C GLU A 58 -7.25 -22.17 -1.63
N GLN A 59 -7.87 -22.46 -0.48
CA GLN A 59 -7.73 -23.70 0.26
C GLN A 59 -9.06 -24.07 0.93
N ASP A 60 -9.53 -25.29 0.69
CA ASP A 60 -10.83 -25.76 1.18
C ASP A 60 -10.75 -26.38 2.58
N VAL A 61 -9.59 -26.93 2.95
CA VAL A 61 -9.36 -27.60 4.24
C VAL A 61 -8.13 -27.03 4.93
N TYR A 62 -8.28 -26.68 6.19
CA TYR A 62 -7.21 -26.19 7.05
C TYR A 62 -6.97 -27.18 8.19
N ASP A 63 -5.81 -27.81 8.18
CA ASP A 63 -5.36 -28.70 9.25
C ASP A 63 -4.33 -27.99 10.13
N TYR A 64 -4.60 -27.92 11.43
CA TYR A 64 -3.74 -27.29 12.42
C TYR A 64 -2.99 -28.31 13.28
N GLY A 65 -3.21 -29.61 13.08
CA GLY A 65 -2.69 -30.70 13.90
C GLY A 65 -3.13 -30.58 15.36
N ASP A 66 -2.25 -31.01 16.26
CA ASP A 66 -2.52 -31.02 17.70
C ASP A 66 -2.45 -29.63 18.32
N LEU A 67 -3.62 -29.05 18.60
CA LEU A 67 -3.75 -27.80 19.35
C LEU A 67 -3.87 -28.07 20.85
N LYS A 68 -2.98 -27.46 21.64
CA LYS A 68 -3.04 -27.59 23.11
C LYS A 68 -4.19 -26.76 23.70
N LEU A 69 -4.98 -27.39 24.56
CA LEU A 69 -6.04 -26.73 25.32
C LEU A 69 -5.46 -25.63 26.22
N GLY A 70 -6.13 -24.48 26.28
CA GLY A 70 -5.68 -23.29 27.03
C GLY A 70 -4.52 -22.52 26.39
N GLY A 71 -4.14 -22.89 25.16
CA GLY A 71 -3.11 -22.19 24.38
C GLY A 71 -3.62 -20.96 23.63
N ALA A 72 -2.85 -20.51 22.64
CA ALA A 72 -3.21 -19.39 21.78
C ALA A 72 -4.41 -19.76 20.88
N SER A 73 -5.30 -18.79 20.64
CA SER A 73 -6.39 -18.95 19.68
C SER A 73 -5.85 -19.04 18.25
N VAL A 74 -6.47 -19.91 17.44
CA VAL A 74 -6.16 -20.01 16.02
C VAL A 74 -6.98 -18.98 15.26
N ARG A 75 -6.30 -18.20 14.41
CA ARG A 75 -6.94 -17.28 13.48
C ARG A 75 -6.62 -17.69 12.06
N THR A 76 -7.66 -18.00 11.31
CA THR A 76 -7.57 -18.38 9.90
C THR A 76 -7.97 -17.21 9.02
N VAL A 77 -7.20 -16.97 7.96
CA VAL A 77 -7.58 -16.02 6.90
C VAL A 77 -7.86 -16.84 5.65
N VAL A 78 -9.12 -16.86 5.23
CA VAL A 78 -9.54 -17.54 4.01
C VAL A 78 -9.57 -16.53 2.87
N LYS A 79 -8.72 -16.76 1.87
CA LYS A 79 -8.70 -15.93 0.67
C LYS A 79 -9.66 -16.51 -0.36
N VAL A 80 -10.56 -15.65 -0.84
CA VAL A 80 -11.51 -16.00 -1.90
C VAL A 80 -11.40 -15.03 -3.05
N THR A 81 -11.58 -15.55 -4.26
CA THR A 81 -11.42 -14.78 -5.50
C THR A 81 -12.63 -14.99 -6.39
N ASN A 82 -13.18 -13.91 -6.96
CA ASN A 82 -14.17 -14.02 -8.03
C ASN A 82 -13.44 -14.32 -9.34
N VAL A 83 -13.61 -15.53 -9.86
CA VAL A 83 -13.05 -15.99 -11.15
C VAL A 83 -14.12 -16.01 -12.25
N GLY A 84 -15.32 -15.49 -11.97
CA GLY A 84 -16.38 -15.27 -12.94
C GLY A 84 -16.30 -13.88 -13.57
N ASP A 85 -16.82 -13.74 -14.79
CA ASP A 85 -16.92 -12.47 -15.51
C ASP A 85 -18.10 -11.58 -15.03
N GLN A 86 -18.94 -12.10 -14.13
CA GLN A 86 -20.05 -11.35 -13.54
C GLN A 86 -19.77 -10.96 -12.07
N PRO A 87 -20.42 -9.88 -11.57
CA PRO A 87 -20.29 -9.46 -10.19
C PRO A 87 -20.78 -10.55 -9.21
N LEU A 88 -19.91 -10.94 -8.28
CA LEU A 88 -20.25 -11.88 -7.21
C LEU A 88 -20.67 -11.12 -5.94
N ARG A 89 -21.81 -11.51 -5.34
CA ARG A 89 -22.32 -10.94 -4.09
C ARG A 89 -22.72 -12.05 -3.13
N PHE A 90 -22.26 -11.97 -1.89
CA PHE A 90 -22.74 -12.85 -0.82
C PHE A 90 -24.14 -12.41 -0.40
N LYS A 91 -25.09 -13.34 -0.44
CA LYS A 91 -26.46 -13.11 0.06
C LYS A 91 -26.58 -13.39 1.54
N GLU A 92 -25.76 -14.30 2.04
CA GLU A 92 -25.73 -14.79 3.42
C GLU A 92 -24.29 -14.83 3.91
N ALA A 93 -24.10 -14.93 5.23
CA ALA A 93 -22.78 -15.08 5.80
C ALA A 93 -22.17 -16.42 5.35
N PRO A 94 -20.93 -16.43 4.81
CA PRO A 94 -20.23 -17.67 4.55
C PRO A 94 -20.05 -18.43 5.87
N TYR A 95 -20.30 -19.74 5.85
CA TYR A 95 -20.07 -20.60 7.00
C TYR A 95 -18.84 -21.47 6.76
N ILE A 96 -18.21 -21.86 7.86
CA ILE A 96 -17.15 -22.85 7.91
C ILE A 96 -17.61 -23.96 8.84
N GLU A 97 -17.22 -25.19 8.54
CA GLU A 97 -17.56 -26.35 9.34
C GLU A 97 -16.27 -26.92 9.95
N VAL A 98 -16.34 -27.29 11.23
CA VAL A 98 -15.26 -28.02 11.89
C VAL A 98 -15.46 -29.48 11.56
N LEU A 99 -14.56 -30.04 10.74
CA LEU A 99 -14.62 -31.44 10.36
C LEU A 99 -14.20 -32.36 11.51
N GLU A 100 -13.11 -31.99 12.20
CA GLU A 100 -12.53 -32.76 13.30
C GLU A 100 -11.97 -31.81 14.37
N GLY A 101 -12.15 -32.18 15.65
CA GLY A 101 -11.79 -31.35 16.83
C GLY A 101 -12.98 -31.04 17.74
N CYS A 102 -12.71 -30.66 19.00
CA CYS A 102 -13.71 -30.34 20.03
C CYS A 102 -13.67 -28.86 20.41
#